data_AF-A0A8B7TMH1-F1
#
_entry.id   AF-A0A8B7TMH1-F1
#
_cell.length_a   1.000
_cell.length_b   1.000
_cell.length_c   1.000
_cell.angle_alpha   90.00
_cell.angle_beta   90.00
_cell.angle_gamma   90.00
#
_symmetry.space_group_name_H-M   'P 1'
#
loop_
_entity.id
_entity.type
_entity.pdbx_description
1 polymer ?
#
loop_
_entity_poly.entity_id
_entity_poly.type
_entity_poly.pdbx_seq_one_letter_code
_entity_poly.pdbx_strand_id
1 'polypeptide(L)'
;LELRELEQKLNNAAYMNKEREPRLLEKDAIKFEQMKRNAEIAKTMMEEHERVVKEENAAEDRRNREKAQYCHDLEKQLEEQERKKQEAYDELLKEKLMIDEIVRKIYEEDQLERQQKLEKMNATRKYIEEFQKEQVLWRKKKREEMEEENRKIIEFASVQQQREEERMAKVQEAEEKRLQLQNTLTQRLEAMLRQREDLEQVRQELYEEEQAEECRRKLKEEAEEKLRKQKEMKQDFEEQMALKELVLQAAKEEEDIFRKAMLAKLAEDDRIELMNAQKQRMKQLEHRRAVEKLIEDRRNQFLADKKRELEEWQLQQRRQGCINEIIEEERLKLLKEHATKLLGYLPKGVFKKEDDVDMLGEEFRRAYQKRSEVCEDK
;
A
#
# COMPACT_ATOMS: atom_id res chain seq x y z
N LEU A 1 88.35 -60.28 243.56
CA LEU A 1 88.65 -59.19 242.60
C LEU A 1 87.45 -58.94 241.68
N GLU A 2 86.22 -58.89 242.20
CA GLU A 2 84.98 -58.85 241.38
C GLU A 2 84.27 -57.48 241.43
N LEU A 3 84.65 -56.58 242.35
CA LEU A 3 83.96 -55.30 242.54
C LEU A 3 84.35 -54.20 241.53
N ARG A 4 85.56 -54.22 240.96
CA ARG A 4 86.01 -53.17 240.00
C ARG A 4 85.35 -53.27 238.63
N GLU A 5 85.00 -54.46 238.16
CA GLU A 5 84.38 -54.63 236.84
C GLU A 5 82.93 -54.14 236.81
N LEU A 6 82.24 -54.20 237.94
CA LEU A 6 80.88 -53.69 238.08
C LEU A 6 80.84 -52.17 237.99
N GLU A 7 81.83 -51.49 238.57
CA GLU A 7 81.91 -50.02 238.58
C GLU A 7 82.20 -49.44 237.18
N GLN A 8 83.06 -50.08 236.38
CA GLN A 8 83.31 -49.67 234.99
C GLN A 8 82.10 -49.87 234.09
N LYS A 9 81.32 -50.95 234.26
CA LYS A 9 80.09 -51.18 233.48
C LYS A 9 79.02 -50.15 233.81
N LEU A 10 78.91 -49.72 235.06
CA LEU A 10 77.97 -48.68 235.47
C LEU A 10 78.38 -47.29 234.95
N ASN A 11 79.64 -46.89 235.12
CA ASN A 11 80.07 -45.55 234.72
C ASN A 11 80.22 -45.37 233.20
N ASN A 12 80.78 -46.34 232.47
CA ASN A 12 81.07 -46.15 231.04
C ASN A 12 79.92 -46.53 230.11
N ALA A 13 79.05 -47.47 230.47
CA ALA A 13 77.96 -47.91 229.59
C ALA A 13 76.61 -47.26 229.94
N ALA A 14 76.25 -47.15 231.23
CA ALA A 14 74.92 -46.69 231.62
C ALA A 14 74.77 -45.16 231.54
N TYR A 15 75.74 -44.38 232.05
CA TYR A 15 75.64 -42.92 232.05
C TYR A 15 75.83 -42.29 230.65
N MET A 16 76.74 -42.80 229.84
CA MET A 16 76.89 -42.34 228.44
C MET A 16 75.66 -42.66 227.60
N ASN A 17 75.02 -43.81 227.81
CA ASN A 17 73.75 -44.11 227.15
C ASN A 17 72.62 -43.18 227.62
N LYS A 18 72.58 -42.84 228.92
CA LYS A 18 71.61 -41.90 229.49
C LYS A 18 71.71 -40.48 228.90
N GLU A 19 72.92 -40.01 228.59
CA GLU A 19 73.11 -38.69 227.94
C GLU A 19 72.95 -38.73 226.42
N ARG A 20 73.16 -39.89 225.79
CA ARG A 20 73.07 -40.06 224.33
C ARG A 20 71.64 -40.21 223.84
N GLU A 21 70.76 -40.85 224.62
CA GLU A 21 69.33 -40.99 224.33
C GLU A 21 68.62 -39.65 224.09
N PRO A 22 68.70 -38.62 224.97
CA PRO A 22 68.00 -37.35 224.75
C PRO A 22 68.52 -36.58 223.52
N ARG A 23 69.84 -36.63 223.22
CA ARG A 23 70.39 -35.99 222.01
C ARG A 23 69.94 -36.66 220.72
N LEU A 24 69.75 -37.98 220.72
CA LEU A 24 69.18 -38.70 219.59
C LEU A 24 67.71 -38.32 219.41
N LEU A 25 66.94 -38.26 220.51
CA LEU A 25 65.53 -37.82 220.49
C LEU A 25 65.36 -36.40 219.96
N GLU A 26 66.21 -35.45 220.37
CA GLU A 26 66.18 -34.07 219.84
C GLU A 26 66.52 -34.01 218.35
N LYS A 27 67.56 -34.73 217.91
CA LYS A 27 67.90 -34.80 216.47
C LYS A 27 66.78 -35.42 215.66
N ASP A 28 66.15 -36.47 216.18
CA ASP A 28 65.03 -37.11 215.49
C ASP A 28 63.79 -36.22 215.51
N ALA A 29 63.51 -35.47 216.58
CA ALA A 29 62.47 -34.46 216.62
C ALA A 29 62.69 -33.35 215.56
N ILE A 30 63.91 -32.83 215.42
CA ILE A 30 64.25 -31.84 214.39
C ILE A 30 64.07 -32.44 212.98
N LYS A 31 64.50 -33.68 212.75
CA LYS A 31 64.26 -34.37 211.47
C LYS A 31 62.77 -34.56 211.19
N PHE A 32 61.96 -34.91 212.20
CA PHE A 32 60.52 -35.04 212.05
C PHE A 32 59.86 -33.70 211.73
N GLU A 33 60.27 -32.61 212.38
CA GLU A 33 59.79 -31.26 212.04
C GLU A 33 60.21 -30.83 210.63
N GLN A 34 61.45 -31.11 210.22
CA GLN A 34 61.92 -30.87 208.86
C GLN A 34 61.15 -31.71 207.85
N MET A 35 60.87 -32.99 208.13
CA MET A 35 60.03 -33.84 207.29
C MET A 35 58.60 -33.29 207.18
N LYS A 36 58.01 -32.80 208.27
CA LYS A 36 56.69 -32.16 208.25
C LYS A 36 56.68 -30.91 207.38
N ARG A 37 57.64 -29.99 207.59
CA ARG A 37 57.78 -28.78 206.77
C ARG A 37 58.02 -29.11 205.30
N ASN A 38 58.90 -30.08 205.01
CA ASN A 38 59.16 -30.52 203.64
C ASN A 38 57.94 -31.18 203.00
N ALA A 39 57.14 -31.94 203.76
CA ALA A 39 55.90 -32.55 203.27
C ALA A 39 54.82 -31.50 203.02
N GLU A 40 54.71 -30.47 203.87
CA GLU A 40 53.82 -29.33 203.66
C GLU A 40 54.23 -28.53 202.42
N ILE A 41 55.52 -28.24 202.26
CA ILE A 41 56.06 -27.59 201.05
C ILE A 41 55.82 -28.47 199.82
N ALA A 42 56.00 -29.78 199.90
CA ALA A 42 55.74 -30.69 198.78
C ALA A 42 54.25 -30.70 198.40
N LYS A 43 53.34 -30.67 199.39
CA LYS A 43 51.89 -30.56 199.15
C LYS A 43 51.52 -29.24 198.47
N THR A 44 52.01 -28.11 198.97
CA THR A 44 51.70 -26.81 198.34
C THR A 44 52.28 -26.72 196.93
N MET A 45 53.50 -27.23 196.71
CA MET A 45 54.10 -27.29 195.37
C MET A 45 53.31 -28.21 194.42
N MET A 46 52.80 -29.35 194.89
CA MET A 46 51.94 -30.24 194.11
C MET A 46 50.59 -29.58 193.77
N GLU A 47 49.95 -28.93 194.74
CA GLU A 47 48.67 -28.22 194.53
C GLU A 47 48.83 -27.06 193.54
N GLU A 48 49.90 -26.27 193.65
CA GLU A 48 50.20 -25.20 192.69
C GLU A 48 50.54 -25.77 191.30
N HIS A 49 51.32 -26.86 191.22
CA HIS A 49 51.59 -27.54 189.95
C HIS A 49 50.31 -28.09 189.32
N GLU A 50 49.41 -28.68 190.10
CA GLU A 50 48.10 -29.14 189.61
C GLU A 50 47.23 -27.99 189.09
N ARG A 51 47.26 -26.81 189.74
CA ARG A 51 46.56 -25.62 189.27
C ARG A 51 47.15 -25.13 187.95
N VAL A 52 48.47 -25.02 187.85
CA VAL A 52 49.16 -24.62 186.61
C VAL A 52 48.83 -25.59 185.48
N VAL A 53 48.90 -26.91 185.72
CA VAL A 53 48.56 -27.92 184.70
C VAL A 53 47.09 -27.82 184.29
N LYS A 54 46.15 -27.59 185.21
CA LYS A 54 44.73 -27.39 184.88
C LYS A 54 44.52 -26.13 184.03
N GLU A 55 45.21 -25.04 184.36
CA GLU A 55 45.15 -23.79 183.59
C GLU A 55 45.77 -23.93 182.20
N GLU A 56 46.92 -24.61 182.09
CA GLU A 56 47.58 -24.94 180.83
C GLU A 56 46.72 -25.84 179.96
N ASN A 57 46.16 -26.91 180.51
CA ASN A 57 45.21 -27.79 179.80
C ASN A 57 43.96 -27.01 179.34
N ALA A 58 43.40 -26.15 180.19
CA ALA A 58 42.24 -25.33 179.81
C ALA A 58 42.59 -24.26 178.75
N ALA A 59 43.82 -23.73 178.75
CA ALA A 59 44.32 -22.85 177.71
C ALA A 59 44.56 -23.61 176.39
N GLU A 60 45.10 -24.82 176.46
CA GLU A 60 45.30 -25.70 175.31
C GLU A 60 43.96 -26.17 174.71
N ASP A 61 42.98 -26.54 175.54
CA ASP A 61 41.62 -26.84 175.11
C ASP A 61 40.96 -25.65 174.41
N ARG A 62 41.15 -24.43 174.91
CA ARG A 62 40.67 -23.21 174.25
C ARG A 62 41.30 -23.04 172.86
N ARG A 63 42.62 -23.17 172.77
CA ARG A 63 43.35 -23.12 171.48
C ARG A 63 42.91 -24.22 170.53
N ASN A 64 42.66 -25.42 171.03
CA ASN A 64 42.20 -26.55 170.23
C ASN A 64 40.77 -26.34 169.74
N ARG A 65 39.88 -25.75 170.55
CA ARG A 65 38.54 -25.34 170.14
C ARG A 65 38.58 -24.26 169.06
N GLU A 66 39.41 -23.24 169.21
CA GLU A 66 39.61 -22.18 168.20
C GLU A 66 40.15 -22.75 166.89
N LYS A 67 41.14 -23.65 166.95
CA LYS A 67 41.66 -24.36 165.76
C LYS A 67 40.58 -25.23 165.12
N ALA A 68 39.78 -25.94 165.90
CA ALA A 68 38.69 -26.77 165.38
C ALA A 68 37.61 -25.91 164.70
N GLN A 69 37.25 -24.75 165.27
CA GLN A 69 36.35 -23.79 164.65
C GLN A 69 36.94 -23.23 163.35
N TYR A 70 38.22 -22.85 163.36
CA TYR A 70 38.91 -22.37 162.17
C TYR A 70 38.98 -23.42 161.06
N CYS A 71 39.30 -24.68 161.40
CA CYS A 71 39.26 -25.80 160.45
C CYS A 71 37.85 -26.01 159.89
N HIS A 72 36.82 -26.00 160.75
CA HIS A 72 35.41 -26.13 160.35
C HIS A 72 34.97 -25.00 159.40
N ASP A 73 35.39 -23.77 159.66
CA ASP A 73 35.05 -22.64 158.80
C ASP A 73 35.82 -22.68 157.46
N LEU A 74 37.05 -23.19 157.44
CA LEU A 74 37.78 -23.47 156.20
C LEU A 74 37.12 -24.60 155.39
N GLU A 75 36.68 -25.67 156.05
CA GLU A 75 35.93 -26.75 155.40
C GLU A 75 34.65 -26.22 154.75
N LYS A 76 33.87 -25.38 155.44
CA LYS A 76 32.70 -24.70 154.85
C LYS A 76 33.06 -23.84 153.65
N GLN A 77 34.16 -23.09 153.69
CA GLN A 77 34.59 -22.27 152.56
C GLN A 77 34.94 -23.13 151.34
N LEU A 78 35.59 -24.29 151.56
CA LEU A 78 35.88 -25.24 150.49
C LEU A 78 34.59 -25.86 149.94
N GLU A 79 33.67 -26.28 150.81
CA GLU A 79 32.35 -26.78 150.41
C GLU A 79 31.57 -25.75 149.59
N GLU A 80 31.56 -24.47 150.00
CA GLU A 80 30.93 -23.39 149.25
C GLU A 80 31.59 -23.16 147.89
N GLN A 81 32.92 -23.25 147.80
CA GLN A 81 33.63 -23.15 146.52
C GLN A 81 33.32 -24.33 145.60
N GLU A 82 33.24 -25.54 146.14
CA GLU A 82 32.85 -26.74 145.40
C GLU A 82 31.40 -26.65 144.94
N ARG A 83 30.49 -26.18 145.79
CA ARG A 83 29.09 -25.95 145.44
C ARG A 83 28.96 -24.93 144.31
N LYS A 84 29.70 -23.80 144.37
CA LYS A 84 29.74 -22.82 143.28
C LYS A 84 30.28 -23.41 141.97
N LYS A 85 31.29 -24.28 142.03
CA LYS A 85 31.79 -24.99 140.84
C LYS A 85 30.75 -25.96 140.27
N GLN A 86 30.01 -26.66 141.12
CA GLN A 86 28.92 -27.54 140.70
C GLN A 86 27.78 -26.73 140.08
N GLU A 87 27.35 -25.64 140.72
CA GLU A 87 26.33 -24.72 140.20
C GLU A 87 26.74 -24.17 138.82
N ALA A 88 27.99 -23.70 138.67
CA ALA A 88 28.50 -23.22 137.37
C ALA A 88 28.60 -24.32 136.31
N TYR A 89 28.93 -25.55 136.70
CA TYR A 89 28.95 -26.70 135.79
C TYR A 89 27.54 -27.07 135.33
N ASP A 90 26.57 -27.05 136.24
CA ASP A 90 25.16 -27.31 135.93
C ASP A 90 24.59 -26.22 135.02
N GLU A 91 24.96 -24.95 135.24
CA GLU A 91 24.63 -23.83 134.34
C GLU A 91 25.24 -24.04 132.95
N LEU A 92 26.52 -24.37 132.85
CA LEU A 92 27.19 -24.66 131.58
C LEU A 92 26.54 -25.85 130.85
N LEU A 93 26.13 -26.89 131.58
CA LEU A 93 25.44 -28.03 130.99
C LEU A 93 24.05 -27.63 130.45
N LYS A 94 23.31 -26.80 131.18
CA LYS A 94 22.02 -26.24 130.72
C LYS A 94 22.22 -25.37 129.48
N GLU A 95 23.22 -24.50 129.47
CA GLU A 95 23.56 -23.68 128.30
C GLU A 95 23.93 -24.54 127.08
N LYS A 96 24.75 -25.57 127.28
CA LYS A 96 25.17 -26.49 126.23
C LYS A 96 23.98 -27.25 125.64
N LEU A 97 23.06 -27.73 126.48
CA LEU A 97 21.82 -28.36 126.02
C LEU A 97 20.92 -27.36 125.27
N MET A 98 20.79 -26.13 125.76
CA MET A 98 20.02 -25.09 125.08
C MET A 98 20.63 -24.75 123.71
N ILE A 99 21.96 -24.64 123.61
CA ILE A 99 22.65 -24.42 122.34
C ILE A 99 22.44 -25.61 121.39
N ASP A 100 22.59 -26.85 121.87
CA ASP A 100 22.34 -28.06 121.08
C ASP A 100 20.89 -28.07 120.55
N GLU A 101 19.91 -27.65 121.36
CA GLU A 101 18.51 -27.51 120.94
C GLU A 101 18.30 -26.41 119.90
N ILE A 102 18.95 -25.24 120.05
CA ILE A 102 18.90 -24.16 119.07
C ILE A 102 19.49 -24.61 117.75
N VAL A 103 20.67 -25.25 117.77
CA VAL A 103 21.32 -25.79 116.58
C VAL A 103 20.43 -26.84 115.91
N ARG A 104 19.81 -27.74 116.68
CA ARG A 104 18.86 -28.73 116.16
C ARG A 104 17.68 -28.05 115.46
N LYS A 105 17.08 -27.03 116.08
CA LYS A 105 15.97 -26.26 115.48
C LYS A 105 16.39 -25.56 114.19
N ILE A 106 17.57 -24.94 114.15
CA ILE A 106 18.10 -24.31 112.92
C ILE A 106 18.24 -25.35 111.80
N TYR A 107 18.79 -26.53 112.09
CA TYR A 107 18.90 -27.59 111.08
C TYR A 107 17.52 -28.08 110.61
N GLU A 108 16.56 -28.26 111.51
CA GLU A 108 15.19 -28.64 111.16
C GLU A 108 14.51 -27.58 110.28
N GLU A 109 14.64 -26.30 110.64
CA GLU A 109 14.12 -25.15 109.88
C GLU A 109 14.78 -25.05 108.49
N ASP A 110 16.10 -25.19 108.40
CA ASP A 110 16.85 -25.21 107.13
C ASP A 110 16.41 -26.35 106.22
N GLN A 111 16.17 -27.55 106.78
CA GLN A 111 15.68 -28.70 106.01
C GLN A 111 14.26 -28.47 105.51
N LEU A 112 13.38 -27.93 106.36
CA LEU A 112 12.01 -27.60 105.97
C LEU A 112 11.99 -26.52 104.88
N GLU A 113 12.82 -25.48 105.00
CA GLU A 113 12.91 -24.42 104.00
C GLU A 113 13.41 -24.96 102.64
N ARG A 114 14.39 -25.87 102.66
CA ARG A 114 14.85 -26.57 101.44
C ARG A 114 13.75 -27.42 100.81
N GLN A 115 12.99 -28.16 101.62
CA GLN A 115 11.86 -28.95 101.13
C GLN A 115 10.79 -28.06 100.51
N GLN A 116 10.39 -26.97 101.17
CA GLN A 116 9.42 -26.02 100.63
C GLN A 116 9.91 -25.36 99.34
N LYS A 117 11.20 -25.02 99.23
CA LYS A 117 11.80 -24.51 97.98
C LYS A 117 11.70 -25.54 96.86
N LEU A 118 12.02 -26.81 97.14
CA LEU A 118 11.89 -27.91 96.17
C LEU A 118 10.44 -28.15 95.77
N GLU A 119 9.50 -28.13 96.71
CA GLU A 119 8.06 -28.26 96.43
C GLU A 119 7.55 -27.12 95.55
N LYS A 120 7.92 -25.87 95.86
CA LYS A 120 7.58 -24.71 95.02
C LYS A 120 8.15 -24.85 93.62
N MET A 121 9.42 -25.26 93.49
CA MET A 121 10.06 -25.50 92.19
C MET A 121 9.38 -26.63 91.41
N ASN A 122 9.01 -27.72 92.08
CA ASN A 122 8.32 -28.84 91.45
C ASN A 122 6.89 -28.44 91.02
N ALA A 123 6.19 -27.65 91.83
CA ALA A 123 4.88 -27.12 91.48
C ALA A 123 4.96 -26.19 90.27
N THR A 124 5.87 -25.22 90.25
CA THR A 124 6.05 -24.32 89.09
C THR A 124 6.45 -25.10 87.85
N ARG A 125 7.33 -26.09 87.97
CA ARG A 125 7.70 -26.99 86.88
C ARG A 125 6.49 -27.75 86.32
N LYS A 126 5.66 -28.35 87.18
CA LYS A 126 4.43 -29.05 86.75
C LYS A 126 3.48 -28.09 86.02
N TYR A 127 3.25 -26.90 86.55
CA TYR A 127 2.43 -25.88 85.89
C TYR A 127 2.99 -25.48 84.52
N ILE A 128 4.31 -25.31 84.40
CA ILE A 128 4.95 -25.01 83.11
C ILE A 128 4.77 -26.18 82.14
N GLU A 129 4.96 -27.43 82.58
CA GLU A 129 4.80 -28.62 81.74
C GLU A 129 3.34 -28.81 81.28
N GLU A 130 2.37 -28.59 82.16
CA GLU A 130 0.93 -28.61 81.85
C GLU A 130 0.58 -27.51 80.86
N PHE A 131 1.01 -26.27 81.10
CA PHE A 131 0.79 -25.15 80.20
C PHE A 131 1.43 -25.38 78.81
N GLN A 132 2.62 -25.97 78.76
CA GLN A 132 3.25 -26.33 77.49
C GLN A 132 2.45 -27.41 76.74
N LYS A 133 1.95 -28.43 77.43
CA LYS A 133 1.07 -29.45 76.84
C LYS A 133 -0.21 -28.82 76.29
N GLU A 134 -0.87 -27.95 77.07
CA GLU A 134 -2.06 -27.23 76.64
C GLU A 134 -1.78 -26.34 75.42
N GLN A 135 -0.66 -25.63 75.40
CA GLN A 135 -0.25 -24.85 74.24
C GLN A 135 -0.04 -25.72 72.99
N VAL A 136 0.61 -26.87 73.13
CA VAL A 136 0.82 -27.79 72.01
C VAL A 136 -0.52 -28.33 71.51
N LEU A 137 -1.41 -28.74 72.41
CA LEU A 137 -2.76 -29.20 72.06
C LEU A 137 -3.56 -28.10 71.38
N TRP A 138 -3.50 -26.88 71.89
CA TRP A 138 -4.16 -25.72 71.29
C TRP A 138 -3.62 -25.41 69.89
N ARG A 139 -2.30 -25.43 69.69
CA ARG A 139 -1.68 -25.25 68.37
C ARG A 139 -2.08 -26.37 67.41
N LYS A 140 -2.17 -27.62 67.89
CA LYS A 140 -2.63 -28.76 67.09
C LYS A 140 -4.08 -28.58 66.65
N LYS A 141 -4.98 -28.29 67.60
CA LYS A 141 -6.39 -28.04 67.32
C LYS A 141 -6.58 -26.88 66.35
N LYS A 142 -5.82 -25.79 66.52
CA LYS A 142 -5.84 -24.66 65.58
C LYS A 142 -5.36 -25.04 64.19
N ARG A 143 -4.33 -25.88 64.09
CA ARG A 143 -3.86 -26.40 62.80
C ARG A 143 -4.92 -27.28 62.14
N GLU A 144 -5.57 -28.17 62.89
CA GLU A 144 -6.66 -29.02 62.40
C GLU A 144 -7.85 -28.18 61.90
N GLU A 145 -8.27 -27.16 62.66
CA GLU A 145 -9.30 -26.20 62.23
C GLU A 145 -8.91 -25.49 60.92
N MET A 146 -7.66 -25.00 60.81
CA MET A 146 -7.16 -24.38 59.57
C MET A 146 -7.08 -25.36 58.40
N GLU A 147 -6.69 -26.62 58.64
CA GLU A 147 -6.65 -27.65 57.61
C GLU A 147 -8.06 -28.00 57.10
N GLU A 148 -9.06 -28.06 57.99
CA GLU A 148 -10.46 -28.26 57.60
C GLU A 148 -11.01 -27.08 56.80
N GLU A 149 -10.71 -25.85 57.22
CA GLU A 149 -11.07 -24.64 56.46
C GLU A 149 -10.39 -24.63 55.08
N ASN A 150 -9.10 -24.98 55.02
CA ASN A 150 -8.37 -25.09 53.76
C ASN A 150 -8.96 -26.18 52.85
N ARG A 151 -9.38 -27.33 53.39
CA ARG A 151 -10.08 -28.36 52.60
C ARG A 151 -11.38 -27.82 52.01
N LYS A 152 -12.20 -27.12 52.82
CA LYS A 152 -13.44 -26.49 52.34
C LYS A 152 -13.16 -25.44 51.26
N ILE A 153 -12.09 -24.65 51.40
CA ILE A 153 -11.66 -23.67 50.38
C ILE A 153 -11.27 -24.38 49.08
N ILE A 154 -10.51 -25.47 49.15
CA ILE A 154 -10.10 -26.24 47.97
C ILE A 154 -11.31 -26.88 47.29
N GLU A 155 -12.23 -27.49 48.05
CA GLU A 155 -13.47 -28.07 47.52
C GLU A 155 -14.35 -26.99 46.87
N PHE A 156 -14.47 -25.81 47.49
CA PHE A 156 -15.19 -24.70 46.89
C PHE A 156 -14.51 -24.22 45.61
N ALA A 157 -13.19 -24.10 45.59
CA ALA A 157 -12.42 -23.69 44.42
C ALA A 157 -12.56 -24.69 43.27
N SER A 158 -12.52 -26.00 43.53
CA SER A 158 -12.70 -27.02 42.49
C SER A 158 -14.10 -26.98 41.89
N VAL A 159 -15.14 -26.77 42.72
CA VAL A 159 -16.52 -26.60 42.24
C VAL A 159 -16.67 -25.33 41.40
N GLN A 160 -16.00 -24.23 41.75
CA GLN A 160 -16.01 -23.02 40.92
C GLN A 160 -15.31 -23.25 39.58
N GLN A 161 -14.14 -23.90 39.59
CA GLN A 161 -13.42 -24.25 38.36
C GLN A 161 -14.28 -25.11 37.44
N GLN A 162 -14.93 -26.16 37.96
CA GLN A 162 -15.84 -26.99 37.17
C GLN A 162 -17.00 -26.19 36.57
N ARG A 163 -17.59 -25.26 37.33
CA ARG A 163 -18.66 -24.38 36.80
C ARG A 163 -18.16 -23.44 35.71
N GLU A 164 -16.94 -22.92 35.86
CA GLU A 164 -16.31 -22.08 34.83
C GLU A 164 -16.00 -22.92 33.59
N GLU A 165 -15.42 -24.11 33.74
CA GLU A 165 -15.17 -25.06 32.65
C GLU A 165 -16.46 -25.43 31.91
N GLU A 166 -17.55 -25.74 32.63
CA GLU A 166 -18.86 -26.01 32.03
C GLU A 166 -19.43 -24.80 31.28
N ARG A 167 -19.23 -23.57 31.79
CA ARG A 167 -19.62 -22.34 31.10
C ARG A 167 -18.79 -22.15 29.83
N MET A 168 -17.48 -22.35 29.92
CA MET A 168 -16.57 -22.23 28.78
C MET A 168 -16.87 -23.29 27.72
N ALA A 169 -17.16 -24.52 28.11
CA ALA A 169 -17.59 -25.58 27.18
C ALA A 169 -18.89 -25.20 26.45
N LYS A 170 -19.88 -24.67 27.17
CA LYS A 170 -21.13 -24.18 26.54
C LYS A 170 -20.89 -23.02 25.58
N VAL A 171 -19.97 -22.11 25.90
CA VAL A 171 -19.57 -21.02 25.00
C VAL A 171 -18.89 -21.58 23.76
N GLN A 172 -17.94 -22.50 23.92
CA GLN A 172 -17.26 -23.17 22.80
C GLN A 172 -18.25 -23.91 21.90
N GLU A 173 -19.18 -24.70 22.45
CA GLU A 173 -20.22 -25.37 21.67
C GLU A 173 -21.10 -24.37 20.90
N ALA A 174 -21.44 -23.22 21.51
CA ALA A 174 -22.21 -22.18 20.84
C ALA A 174 -21.41 -21.50 19.72
N GLU A 175 -20.11 -21.26 19.94
CA GLU A 175 -19.20 -20.73 18.93
C GLU A 175 -18.99 -21.70 17.77
N GLU A 176 -18.83 -23.00 18.04
CA GLU A 176 -18.75 -24.04 17.03
C GLU A 176 -20.02 -24.10 16.18
N LYS A 177 -21.21 -24.08 16.82
CA LYS A 177 -22.49 -24.00 16.10
C LYS A 177 -22.60 -22.73 15.26
N ARG A 178 -22.12 -21.59 15.78
CA ARG A 178 -22.07 -20.32 15.04
C ARG A 178 -21.15 -20.42 13.83
N LEU A 179 -19.97 -21.01 13.98
CA LEU A 179 -19.01 -21.23 12.89
C LEU A 179 -19.56 -22.19 11.84
N GLN A 180 -20.23 -23.27 12.25
CA GLN A 180 -20.93 -24.17 11.33
C GLN A 180 -21.99 -23.42 10.53
N LEU A 181 -22.83 -22.62 11.19
CA LEU A 181 -23.82 -21.78 10.51
C LEU A 181 -23.16 -20.79 9.54
N GLN A 182 -22.11 -20.10 9.98
CA GLN A 182 -21.37 -19.16 9.14
C GLN A 182 -20.80 -19.86 7.90
N ASN A 183 -20.16 -21.02 8.05
CA ASN A 183 -19.63 -21.80 6.94
C ASN A 183 -20.74 -22.21 5.95
N THR A 184 -21.91 -22.64 6.43
CA THR A 184 -23.04 -22.97 5.55
C THR A 184 -23.56 -21.75 4.80
N LEU A 185 -23.57 -20.57 5.43
CA LEU A 185 -23.97 -19.32 4.78
C LEU A 185 -22.94 -18.88 3.74
N THR A 186 -21.64 -18.98 4.04
CA THR A 186 -20.55 -18.67 3.11
C THR A 186 -20.63 -19.57 1.88
N GLN A 187 -20.81 -20.89 2.06
CA GLN A 187 -20.97 -21.82 0.93
C GLN A 187 -22.20 -21.49 0.07
N ARG A 188 -23.32 -21.09 0.68
CA ARG A 188 -24.51 -20.64 -0.06
C ARG A 188 -24.26 -19.34 -0.81
N LEU A 189 -23.57 -18.38 -0.21
CA LEU A 189 -23.19 -17.12 -0.85
C LEU A 189 -22.26 -17.37 -2.03
N GLU A 190 -21.22 -18.20 -1.87
CA GLU A 190 -20.33 -18.60 -2.95
C GLU A 190 -21.08 -19.28 -4.10
N ALA A 191 -22.01 -20.19 -3.79
CA ALA A 191 -22.84 -20.83 -4.82
C ALA A 191 -23.71 -19.81 -5.57
N MET A 192 -24.32 -18.85 -4.86
CA MET A 192 -25.10 -17.78 -5.50
C MET A 192 -24.24 -16.83 -6.32
N LEU A 193 -23.02 -16.52 -5.88
CA LEU A 193 -22.08 -15.69 -6.64
C LEU A 193 -21.63 -16.42 -7.91
N ARG A 194 -21.27 -17.71 -7.83
CA ARG A 194 -20.98 -18.53 -9.02
C ARG A 194 -22.15 -18.55 -9.99
N GLN A 195 -23.37 -18.77 -9.52
CA GLN A 195 -24.56 -18.71 -10.38
C GLN A 195 -24.74 -17.35 -11.05
N ARG A 196 -24.41 -16.24 -10.37
CA ARG A 196 -24.45 -14.90 -10.98
C ARG A 196 -23.35 -14.71 -12.01
N GLU A 197 -22.13 -15.13 -11.70
CA GLU A 197 -20.99 -15.09 -12.63
C GLU A 197 -21.29 -15.92 -13.88
N ASP A 198 -21.82 -17.12 -13.74
CA ASP A 198 -22.23 -17.99 -14.86
C ASP A 198 -23.30 -17.31 -15.72
N LEU A 199 -24.30 -16.66 -15.11
CA LEU A 199 -25.33 -15.91 -15.84
C LEU A 199 -24.77 -14.66 -16.53
N GLU A 200 -23.82 -13.97 -15.92
CA GLU A 200 -23.15 -12.81 -16.51
C GLU A 200 -22.27 -13.21 -17.68
N GLN A 201 -21.57 -14.34 -17.60
CA GLN A 201 -20.82 -14.92 -18.71
C GLN A 201 -21.75 -15.22 -19.89
N VAL A 202 -22.87 -15.91 -19.66
CA VAL A 202 -23.85 -16.20 -20.72
C VAL A 202 -24.42 -14.91 -21.34
N ARG A 203 -24.62 -13.84 -20.55
CA ARG A 203 -25.05 -12.55 -21.08
C ARG A 203 -23.98 -11.87 -21.95
N GLN A 204 -22.71 -11.97 -21.55
CA GLN A 204 -21.59 -11.45 -22.33
C GLN A 204 -21.46 -12.21 -23.65
N GLU A 205 -21.51 -13.54 -23.61
CA GLU A 205 -21.51 -14.40 -24.79
C GLU A 205 -22.66 -14.03 -25.74
N LEU A 206 -23.88 -13.88 -25.23
CA LEU A 206 -25.04 -13.47 -26.05
C LEU A 206 -24.83 -12.09 -26.70
N TYR A 207 -24.30 -11.12 -25.96
CA TYR A 207 -24.01 -9.79 -26.49
C TYR A 207 -22.95 -9.84 -27.60
N GLU A 208 -21.90 -10.64 -27.44
CA GLU A 208 -20.88 -10.86 -28.46
C GLU A 208 -21.45 -11.53 -29.72
N GLU A 209 -22.33 -12.52 -29.54
CA GLU A 209 -23.04 -13.17 -30.65
C GLU A 209 -23.98 -12.19 -31.40
N GLU A 210 -24.73 -11.35 -30.68
CA GLU A 210 -25.57 -10.32 -31.27
C GLU A 210 -24.75 -9.31 -32.09
N GLN A 211 -23.61 -8.85 -31.57
CA GLN A 211 -22.68 -7.97 -32.29
C GLN A 211 -22.09 -8.66 -33.53
N ALA A 212 -21.75 -9.94 -33.43
CA ALA A 212 -21.25 -10.72 -34.56
C ALA A 212 -22.33 -10.90 -35.65
N GLU A 213 -23.59 -11.15 -35.26
CA GLU A 213 -24.72 -11.22 -36.19
C GLU A 213 -25.02 -9.87 -36.84
N GLU A 214 -24.96 -8.76 -36.10
CA GLU A 214 -25.07 -7.42 -36.70
C GLU A 214 -23.94 -7.15 -37.71
N CYS A 215 -22.71 -7.53 -37.39
CA CYS A 215 -21.59 -7.41 -38.32
C CYS A 215 -21.80 -8.29 -39.57
N ARG A 216 -22.27 -9.54 -39.40
CA ARG A 216 -22.64 -10.41 -40.52
C ARG A 216 -23.74 -9.79 -41.39
N ARG A 217 -24.73 -9.15 -40.78
CA ARG A 217 -25.80 -8.45 -41.50
C ARG A 217 -25.26 -7.25 -42.28
N LYS A 218 -24.44 -6.40 -41.65
CA LYS A 218 -23.78 -5.26 -42.33
C LYS A 218 -22.92 -5.72 -43.51
N LEU A 219 -22.14 -6.79 -43.35
CA LEU A 219 -21.34 -7.36 -44.45
C LEU A 219 -22.22 -7.88 -45.60
N LYS A 220 -23.37 -8.51 -45.29
CA LYS A 220 -24.36 -8.92 -46.31
C LYS A 220 -24.96 -7.71 -47.03
N GLU A 221 -25.35 -6.67 -46.29
CA GLU A 221 -25.89 -5.43 -46.85
C GLU A 221 -24.87 -4.72 -47.75
N GLU A 222 -23.60 -4.61 -47.32
CA GLU A 222 -22.52 -4.06 -48.15
C GLU A 222 -22.27 -4.90 -49.42
N ALA A 223 -22.37 -6.23 -49.31
CA ALA A 223 -22.25 -7.12 -50.47
C ALA A 223 -23.43 -6.94 -51.43
N GLU A 224 -24.66 -6.79 -50.92
CA GLU A 224 -25.84 -6.47 -51.71
C GLU A 224 -25.72 -5.11 -52.40
N GLU A 225 -25.27 -4.06 -51.70
CA GLU A 225 -25.04 -2.75 -52.30
C GLU A 225 -23.97 -2.79 -53.39
N LYS A 226 -22.86 -3.51 -53.16
CA LYS A 226 -21.82 -3.72 -54.20
C LYS A 226 -22.41 -4.41 -55.42
N LEU A 227 -23.26 -5.42 -55.22
CA LEU A 227 -23.95 -6.11 -56.32
C LEU A 227 -24.93 -5.19 -57.05
N ARG A 228 -25.70 -4.36 -56.33
CA ARG A 228 -26.60 -3.35 -56.92
C ARG A 228 -25.83 -2.35 -57.76
N LYS A 229 -24.76 -1.76 -57.23
CA LYS A 229 -23.87 -0.85 -57.96
C LYS A 229 -23.26 -1.52 -59.19
N GLN A 230 -22.80 -2.77 -59.09
CA GLN A 230 -22.32 -3.51 -60.26
C GLN A 230 -23.41 -3.74 -61.32
N LYS A 231 -24.64 -3.99 -60.89
CA LYS A 231 -25.78 -4.16 -61.79
C LYS A 231 -26.17 -2.85 -62.47
N GLU A 232 -26.25 -1.75 -61.71
CA GLU A 232 -26.47 -0.40 -62.23
C GLU A 232 -25.39 -0.02 -63.25
N MET A 233 -24.11 -0.19 -62.90
CA MET A 233 -23.00 0.07 -63.84
C MET A 233 -23.08 -0.78 -65.13
N LYS A 234 -23.57 -2.02 -65.05
CA LYS A 234 -23.80 -2.86 -66.23
C LYS A 234 -24.97 -2.35 -67.06
N GLN A 235 -26.07 -1.96 -66.42
CA GLN A 235 -27.25 -1.38 -67.08
C GLN A 235 -26.89 -0.05 -67.76
N ASP A 236 -26.18 0.85 -67.08
CA ASP A 236 -25.68 2.11 -67.64
C ASP A 236 -24.79 1.86 -68.86
N PHE A 237 -23.92 0.85 -68.81
CA PHE A 237 -23.08 0.48 -69.96
C PHE A 237 -23.91 -0.06 -71.12
N GLU A 238 -24.89 -0.93 -70.86
CA GLU A 238 -25.83 -1.45 -71.88
C GLU A 238 -26.63 -0.31 -72.52
N GLU A 239 -27.14 0.64 -71.72
CA GLU A 239 -27.86 1.81 -72.19
C GLU A 239 -26.97 2.75 -73.02
N GLN A 240 -25.73 3.02 -72.59
CA GLN A 240 -24.77 3.81 -73.36
C GLN A 240 -24.44 3.16 -74.71
N MET A 241 -24.29 1.83 -74.74
CA MET A 241 -24.04 1.08 -75.98
C MET A 241 -25.26 1.12 -76.90
N ALA A 242 -26.48 0.94 -76.37
CA ALA A 242 -27.72 1.07 -77.14
C ALA A 242 -27.90 2.49 -77.71
N LEU A 243 -27.63 3.55 -76.93
CA LEU A 243 -27.65 4.93 -77.40
C LEU A 243 -26.61 5.16 -78.51
N LYS A 244 -25.39 4.62 -78.37
CA LYS A 244 -24.36 4.70 -79.40
C LYS A 244 -24.76 3.99 -80.68
N GLU A 245 -25.41 2.83 -80.58
CA GLU A 245 -25.95 2.10 -81.74
C GLU A 245 -27.07 2.89 -82.44
N LEU A 246 -27.98 3.51 -81.67
CA LEU A 246 -29.02 4.38 -82.22
C LEU A 246 -28.41 5.60 -82.94
N VAL A 247 -27.38 6.23 -82.38
CA VAL A 247 -26.65 7.34 -83.04
C VAL A 247 -25.99 6.87 -84.34
N LEU A 248 -25.39 5.67 -84.35
CA LEU A 248 -24.79 5.11 -85.58
C LEU A 248 -25.85 4.77 -86.64
N GLN A 249 -27.03 4.30 -86.23
CA GLN A 249 -28.14 4.06 -87.15
C GLN A 249 -28.67 5.38 -87.73
N ALA A 250 -28.90 6.39 -86.89
CA ALA A 250 -29.30 7.73 -87.34
C ALA A 250 -28.27 8.35 -88.28
N ALA A 251 -26.96 8.21 -88.00
CA ALA A 251 -25.90 8.69 -88.88
C ALA A 251 -25.90 7.96 -90.24
N LYS A 252 -26.14 6.64 -90.27
CA LYS A 252 -26.31 5.89 -91.53
C LYS A 252 -27.54 6.34 -92.31
N GLU A 253 -28.65 6.59 -91.62
CA GLU A 253 -29.87 7.11 -92.25
C GLU A 253 -29.64 8.52 -92.82
N GLU A 254 -28.94 9.39 -92.10
CA GLU A 254 -28.51 10.70 -92.59
C GLU A 254 -27.57 10.59 -93.79
N GLU A 255 -26.58 9.68 -93.76
CA GLU A 255 -25.72 9.39 -94.91
C GLU A 255 -26.52 8.89 -96.12
N ASP A 256 -27.51 8.03 -95.92
CA ASP A 256 -28.34 7.50 -97.00
C ASP A 256 -29.31 8.55 -97.55
N ILE A 257 -29.85 9.43 -96.70
CA ILE A 257 -30.62 10.62 -97.11
C ILE A 257 -29.71 11.56 -97.91
N PHE A 258 -28.49 11.81 -97.45
CA PHE A 258 -27.51 12.63 -98.15
C PHE A 258 -27.11 12.02 -99.50
N ARG A 259 -26.86 10.70 -99.57
CA ARG A 259 -26.60 9.97 -100.83
C ARG A 259 -27.78 10.08 -101.78
N LYS A 260 -29.02 9.86 -101.31
CA LYS A 260 -30.24 10.02 -102.13
C LYS A 260 -30.41 11.45 -102.63
N ALA A 261 -30.17 12.44 -101.78
CA ALA A 261 -30.23 13.86 -102.18
C ALA A 261 -29.13 14.20 -103.19
N MET A 262 -27.92 13.66 -103.03
CA MET A 262 -26.81 13.84 -103.97
C MET A 262 -27.08 13.18 -105.32
N LEU A 263 -27.62 11.96 -105.32
CA LEU A 263 -28.08 11.29 -106.54
C LEU A 263 -29.22 12.03 -107.23
N ALA A 264 -30.17 12.59 -106.46
CA ALA A 264 -31.24 13.41 -107.01
C ALA A 264 -30.72 14.71 -107.64
N LYS A 265 -29.77 15.39 -106.98
CA LYS A 265 -29.10 16.56 -107.56
C LYS A 265 -28.34 16.22 -108.83
N LEU A 266 -27.57 15.12 -108.85
CA LEU A 266 -26.89 14.67 -110.07
C LEU A 266 -27.87 14.35 -111.20
N ALA A 267 -29.03 13.74 -110.90
CA ALA A 267 -30.07 13.50 -111.89
C ALA A 267 -30.75 14.78 -112.39
N GLU A 268 -30.94 15.78 -111.52
CA GLU A 268 -31.42 17.11 -111.90
C GLU A 268 -30.39 17.83 -112.78
N ASP A 269 -29.11 17.77 -112.44
CA ASP A 269 -28.02 18.33 -113.22
C ASP A 269 -27.90 17.64 -114.59
N ASP A 270 -27.94 16.31 -114.67
CA ASP A 270 -27.96 15.54 -115.92
C ASP A 270 -29.16 15.93 -116.81
N ARG A 271 -30.34 16.13 -116.19
CA ARG A 271 -31.54 16.60 -116.91
C ARG A 271 -31.37 18.03 -117.44
N ILE A 272 -30.74 18.92 -116.68
CA ILE A 272 -30.43 20.29 -117.09
C ILE A 272 -29.36 20.29 -118.19
N GLU A 273 -28.34 19.44 -118.10
CA GLU A 273 -27.32 19.27 -119.12
C GLU A 273 -27.91 18.76 -120.45
N LEU A 274 -28.78 17.76 -120.43
CA LEU A 274 -29.50 17.28 -121.61
C LEU A 274 -30.33 18.41 -122.26
N MET A 275 -31.05 19.19 -121.45
CA MET A 275 -31.84 20.34 -121.93
C MET A 275 -30.95 21.45 -122.50
N ASN A 276 -29.80 21.72 -121.88
CA ASN A 276 -28.83 22.71 -122.36
C ASN A 276 -28.14 22.25 -123.64
N ALA A 277 -27.79 20.97 -123.77
CA ALA A 277 -27.25 20.38 -124.98
C ALA A 277 -28.26 20.43 -126.14
N GLN A 278 -29.54 20.14 -125.88
CA GLN A 278 -30.60 20.30 -126.86
C GLN A 278 -30.77 21.77 -127.27
N LYS A 279 -30.74 22.71 -126.32
CA LYS A 279 -30.82 24.15 -126.59
C LYS A 279 -29.61 24.67 -127.37
N GLN A 280 -28.40 24.19 -127.09
CA GLN A 280 -27.20 24.50 -127.86
C GLN A 280 -27.29 23.94 -129.29
N ARG A 281 -27.75 22.70 -129.48
CA ARG A 281 -28.00 22.11 -130.82
C ARG A 281 -29.02 22.92 -131.63
N MET A 282 -30.11 23.36 -131.00
CA MET A 282 -31.12 24.21 -131.65
C MET A 282 -30.55 25.57 -132.05
N LYS A 283 -29.79 26.24 -131.16
CA LYS A 283 -29.10 27.50 -131.51
C LYS A 283 -28.08 27.34 -132.63
N GLN A 284 -27.30 26.25 -132.64
CA GLN A 284 -26.37 25.97 -133.74
C GLN A 284 -27.10 25.75 -135.07
N LEU A 285 -28.24 25.07 -135.07
CA LEU A 285 -29.10 24.92 -136.26
C LEU A 285 -29.67 26.26 -136.72
N GLU A 286 -30.11 27.12 -135.80
CA GLU A 286 -30.59 28.48 -136.12
C GLU A 286 -29.47 29.35 -136.71
N HIS A 287 -28.27 29.33 -136.11
CA HIS A 287 -27.11 30.04 -136.65
C HIS A 287 -26.71 29.51 -138.02
N ARG A 288 -26.73 28.18 -138.23
CA ARG A 288 -26.44 27.57 -139.55
C ARG A 288 -27.46 28.01 -140.61
N ARG A 289 -28.76 28.00 -140.29
CA ARG A 289 -29.83 28.49 -141.18
C ARG A 289 -29.69 29.99 -141.49
N ALA A 290 -29.30 30.80 -140.51
CA ALA A 290 -29.07 32.23 -140.71
C ALA A 290 -27.87 32.50 -141.63
N VAL A 291 -26.79 31.73 -141.51
CA VAL A 291 -25.62 31.82 -142.39
C VAL A 291 -25.95 31.35 -143.82
N GLU A 292 -26.71 30.26 -143.98
CA GLU A 292 -27.16 29.79 -145.30
C GLU A 292 -28.03 30.85 -146.01
N LYS A 293 -28.96 31.50 -145.29
CA LYS A 293 -29.73 32.64 -145.83
C LYS A 293 -28.83 33.80 -146.29
N LEU A 294 -27.82 34.17 -145.50
CA LEU A 294 -26.87 35.22 -145.88
C LEU A 294 -26.07 34.86 -147.14
N ILE A 295 -25.74 33.58 -147.34
CA ILE A 295 -25.07 33.10 -148.56
C ILE A 295 -26.01 33.14 -149.77
N GLU A 296 -27.27 32.73 -149.61
CA GLU A 296 -28.29 32.82 -150.65
C GLU A 296 -28.59 34.26 -151.04
N ASP A 297 -28.75 35.16 -150.07
CA ASP A 297 -28.97 36.58 -150.31
C ASP A 297 -27.79 37.20 -151.07
N ARG A 298 -26.55 36.83 -150.72
CA ARG A 298 -25.35 37.30 -151.44
C ARG A 298 -25.29 36.78 -152.88
N ARG A 299 -25.70 35.53 -153.13
CA ARG A 299 -25.82 34.98 -154.49
C ARG A 299 -26.92 35.68 -155.29
N ASN A 300 -28.05 35.96 -154.67
CA ASN A 300 -29.17 36.66 -155.30
C ASN A 300 -28.80 38.11 -155.64
N GLN A 301 -28.09 38.81 -154.75
CA GLN A 301 -27.54 40.14 -155.02
C GLN A 301 -26.57 40.12 -156.20
N PHE A 302 -25.62 39.18 -156.23
CA PHE A 302 -24.68 39.04 -157.34
C PHE A 302 -25.38 38.77 -158.69
N LEU A 303 -26.42 37.91 -158.70
CA LEU A 303 -27.23 37.64 -159.89
C LEU A 303 -28.06 38.86 -160.32
N ALA A 304 -28.59 39.63 -159.37
CA ALA A 304 -29.33 40.86 -159.65
C ALA A 304 -28.44 41.95 -160.24
N ASP A 305 -27.23 42.13 -159.70
CA ASP A 305 -26.25 43.10 -160.21
C ASP A 305 -25.79 42.73 -161.62
N LYS A 306 -25.53 41.45 -161.90
CA LYS A 306 -25.20 40.98 -163.25
C LYS A 306 -26.32 41.21 -164.27
N LYS A 307 -27.59 41.08 -163.85
CA LYS A 307 -28.74 41.40 -164.73
C LYS A 307 -28.85 42.90 -165.01
N ARG A 308 -28.63 43.75 -164.00
CA ARG A 308 -28.61 45.22 -164.17
C ARG A 308 -27.50 45.68 -165.11
N GLU A 309 -26.28 45.15 -164.95
CA GLU A 309 -25.17 45.44 -165.87
C GLU A 309 -25.51 45.09 -167.33
N LEU A 310 -26.20 43.96 -167.55
CA LEU A 310 -26.60 43.53 -168.89
C LEU A 310 -27.68 44.44 -169.49
N GLU A 311 -28.66 44.87 -168.69
CA GLU A 311 -29.74 45.78 -169.11
C GLU A 311 -29.21 47.19 -169.42
N GLU A 312 -28.29 47.71 -168.60
CA GLU A 312 -27.62 49.00 -168.84
C GLU A 312 -26.80 49.01 -170.13
N TRP A 313 -26.07 47.91 -170.40
CA TRP A 313 -25.30 47.76 -171.63
C TRP A 313 -26.21 47.74 -172.88
N GLN A 314 -27.35 47.04 -172.82
CA GLN A 314 -28.32 47.02 -173.93
C GLN A 314 -28.96 48.39 -174.18
N LEU A 315 -29.25 49.16 -173.11
CA LEU A 315 -29.83 50.49 -173.23
C LEU A 315 -28.83 51.49 -173.84
N GLN A 316 -27.55 51.39 -173.49
CA GLN A 316 -26.48 52.22 -174.06
C GLN A 316 -26.29 51.97 -175.56
N GLN A 317 -26.35 50.71 -176.01
CA GLN A 317 -26.26 50.38 -177.44
C GLN A 317 -27.43 50.96 -178.24
N ARG A 318 -28.67 50.89 -177.72
CA ARG A 318 -29.85 51.50 -178.38
C ARG A 318 -29.71 53.02 -178.49
N ARG A 319 -29.23 53.69 -177.43
CA ARG A 319 -29.03 55.15 -177.43
C ARG A 319 -27.95 55.59 -178.43
N GLN A 320 -26.85 54.85 -178.53
CA GLN A 320 -25.80 55.14 -179.53
C GLN A 320 -26.28 54.93 -180.97
N GLY A 321 -27.13 53.92 -181.22
CA GLY A 321 -27.77 53.71 -182.52
C GLY A 321 -28.61 54.92 -182.97
N CYS A 322 -29.48 55.43 -182.09
CA CYS A 322 -30.35 56.57 -182.42
C CYS A 322 -29.57 57.87 -182.69
N ILE A 323 -28.46 58.11 -181.99
CA ILE A 323 -27.62 59.30 -182.21
C ILE A 323 -26.96 59.26 -183.60
N ASN A 324 -26.49 58.09 -184.03
CA ASN A 324 -25.82 57.93 -185.32
C ASN A 324 -26.78 58.11 -186.50
N GLU A 325 -28.04 57.68 -186.37
CA GLU A 325 -29.08 57.88 -187.40
C GLU A 325 -29.41 59.37 -187.59
N ILE A 326 -29.58 60.11 -186.48
CA ILE A 326 -29.85 61.56 -186.51
C ILE A 326 -28.69 62.34 -187.17
N ILE A 327 -27.44 61.94 -186.93
CA ILE A 327 -26.26 62.62 -187.50
C ILE A 327 -26.16 62.43 -189.02
N GLU A 328 -26.45 61.23 -189.55
CA GLU A 328 -26.44 61.02 -191.01
C GLU A 328 -27.62 61.69 -191.71
N GLU A 329 -28.79 61.81 -191.06
CA GLU A 329 -29.93 62.58 -191.58
C GLU A 329 -29.63 64.09 -191.71
N GLU A 330 -29.03 64.70 -190.67
CA GLU A 330 -28.61 66.10 -190.68
C GLU A 330 -27.50 66.35 -191.72
N ARG A 331 -26.57 65.40 -191.89
CA ARG A 331 -25.53 65.47 -192.91
C ARG A 331 -26.11 65.53 -194.33
N LEU A 332 -27.15 64.74 -194.62
CA LEU A 332 -27.78 64.71 -195.94
C LEU A 332 -28.59 65.98 -196.25
N LYS A 333 -29.21 66.61 -195.23
CA LYS A 333 -29.87 67.92 -195.37
C LYS A 333 -28.88 69.03 -195.73
N LEU A 334 -27.77 69.12 -195.01
CA LEU A 334 -26.70 70.10 -195.24
C LEU A 334 -26.13 70.01 -196.66
N LEU A 335 -26.01 68.79 -197.21
CA LEU A 335 -25.53 68.57 -198.57
C LEU A 335 -26.50 69.10 -199.64
N LYS A 336 -27.82 68.91 -199.49
CA LYS A 336 -28.82 69.36 -200.49
C LYS A 336 -28.99 70.88 -200.55
N GLU A 337 -28.94 71.56 -199.40
CA GLU A 337 -29.19 73.01 -199.32
C GLU A 337 -28.02 73.86 -199.82
N HIS A 338 -26.80 73.39 -199.59
CA HIS A 338 -25.59 74.16 -199.85
C HIS A 338 -24.92 73.79 -201.18
N ALA A 339 -25.10 72.57 -201.69
CA ALA A 339 -24.47 72.16 -202.93
C ALA A 339 -24.88 73.05 -204.11
N THR A 340 -26.18 73.25 -204.35
CA THR A 340 -26.68 74.03 -205.50
C THR A 340 -26.23 75.51 -205.49
N LYS A 341 -25.95 76.10 -204.31
CA LYS A 341 -25.50 77.50 -204.17
C LYS A 341 -23.97 77.67 -204.25
N LEU A 342 -23.19 76.61 -204.08
CA LEU A 342 -21.71 76.62 -203.99
C LEU A 342 -21.04 75.86 -205.16
N LEU A 343 -21.67 75.88 -206.34
CA LEU A 343 -21.13 75.29 -207.56
C LEU A 343 -19.77 75.92 -207.92
N GLY A 344 -18.68 75.19 -207.70
CA GLY A 344 -17.31 75.58 -208.07
C GLY A 344 -16.33 75.90 -206.92
N TYR A 345 -16.80 76.02 -205.67
CA TYR A 345 -15.96 76.37 -204.49
C TYR A 345 -15.95 75.31 -203.37
N LEU A 346 -16.36 74.06 -203.64
CA LEU A 346 -16.39 73.02 -202.60
C LEU A 346 -15.00 72.37 -202.36
N PRO A 347 -14.57 72.18 -201.10
CA PRO A 347 -13.33 71.48 -200.74
C PRO A 347 -13.43 69.96 -200.95
N LYS A 348 -12.29 69.29 -201.15
CA LYS A 348 -12.21 67.84 -201.44
C LYS A 348 -12.51 67.03 -200.16
N GLY A 349 -13.39 66.01 -200.24
CA GLY A 349 -13.73 65.10 -199.13
C GLY A 349 -15.13 65.27 -198.51
N VAL A 350 -15.98 66.14 -199.08
CA VAL A 350 -17.34 66.41 -198.58
C VAL A 350 -18.32 65.25 -198.89
N PHE A 351 -18.05 64.52 -199.97
CA PHE A 351 -18.79 63.32 -200.34
C PHE A 351 -18.11 62.09 -199.75
N LYS A 352 -18.83 61.33 -198.91
CA LYS A 352 -18.32 60.07 -198.33
C LYS A 352 -18.56 58.87 -199.27
N LYS A 353 -19.56 58.94 -200.16
CA LYS A 353 -19.97 57.87 -201.08
C LYS A 353 -20.29 58.45 -202.46
N GLU A 354 -20.19 57.62 -203.51
CA GLU A 354 -20.47 58.01 -204.90
C GLU A 354 -21.95 58.41 -205.13
N ASP A 355 -22.88 57.82 -204.35
CA ASP A 355 -24.32 58.13 -204.37
C ASP A 355 -24.66 59.60 -204.00
N ASP A 356 -23.78 60.29 -203.26
CA ASP A 356 -24.02 61.66 -202.81
C ASP A 356 -23.94 62.67 -203.98
N VAL A 357 -23.25 62.34 -205.08
CA VAL A 357 -23.07 63.21 -206.27
C VAL A 357 -24.25 63.11 -207.24
N ASP A 358 -24.92 61.96 -207.28
CA ASP A 358 -26.05 61.72 -208.19
C ASP A 358 -27.32 62.47 -207.81
N MET A 359 -27.48 62.82 -206.54
CA MET A 359 -28.66 63.50 -205.98
C MET A 359 -28.69 65.03 -206.22
N LEU A 360 -27.64 65.61 -206.82
CA LEU A 360 -27.41 67.08 -206.86
C LEU A 360 -27.66 67.76 -208.22
N GLY A 361 -28.30 67.06 -209.18
CA GLY A 361 -28.82 67.64 -210.43
C GLY A 361 -27.80 67.72 -211.59
N GLU A 362 -28.30 67.77 -212.83
CA GLU A 362 -27.50 67.67 -214.07
C GLU A 362 -26.48 68.81 -214.27
N GLU A 363 -26.67 69.95 -213.59
CA GLU A 363 -25.78 71.12 -213.66
C GLU A 363 -24.45 70.89 -212.92
N PHE A 364 -24.46 70.14 -211.81
CA PHE A 364 -23.25 69.77 -211.05
C PHE A 364 -22.37 68.78 -211.82
N ARG A 365 -23.02 67.83 -212.50
CA ARG A 365 -22.35 66.73 -213.22
C ARG A 365 -21.49 67.25 -214.39
N ARG A 366 -21.94 68.31 -215.08
CA ARG A 366 -21.20 68.91 -216.20
C ARG A 366 -20.01 69.78 -215.77
N ALA A 367 -20.08 70.49 -214.64
CA ALA A 367 -19.01 71.37 -214.17
C ALA A 367 -17.80 70.58 -213.61
N TYR A 368 -18.05 69.46 -212.93
CA TYR A 368 -16.99 68.62 -212.36
C TYR A 368 -16.34 67.66 -213.38
N GLN A 369 -16.96 67.39 -214.55
CA GLN A 369 -16.34 66.59 -215.63
C GLN A 369 -15.26 67.32 -216.47
N LYS A 370 -15.27 68.66 -216.57
CA LYS A 370 -14.22 69.42 -217.30
C LYS A 370 -12.93 69.69 -216.50
N ARG A 371 -12.91 69.42 -215.18
CA ARG A 371 -11.75 69.69 -214.28
C ARG A 371 -10.95 68.44 -213.89
N SER A 372 -11.33 67.25 -214.35
CA SER A 372 -10.63 66.00 -213.97
C SER A 372 -9.44 65.62 -214.87
N GLU A 373 -9.09 66.38 -215.92
CA GLU A 373 -7.88 66.10 -216.74
C GLU A 373 -6.62 66.86 -216.29
N VAL A 374 -6.68 67.77 -215.29
CA VAL A 374 -5.57 68.72 -215.00
C VAL A 374 -4.89 68.55 -213.62
N CYS A 375 -5.39 67.72 -212.71
CA CYS A 375 -4.78 67.57 -211.37
C CYS A 375 -4.80 66.13 -210.83
N GLU A 376 -4.00 65.25 -211.43
CA GLU A 376 -3.13 64.31 -210.69
C GLU A 376 -1.68 64.75 -210.95
N ASP A 377 -1.28 65.89 -210.37
CA ASP A 377 0.13 66.25 -210.15
C ASP A 377 0.18 67.29 -209.02
N LYS A 378 0.07 66.77 -207.79
CA LYS A 378 0.73 67.24 -206.54
C LYS A 378 0.42 66.30 -205.38
#